data_AF-A0A1M6KBN6-F1
#
_entry.id   AF-A0A1M6KBN6-F1
#
_cell.length_a   1.000
_cell.length_b   1.000
_cell.length_c   1.000
_cell.angle_alpha   90.00
_cell.angle_beta   90.00
_cell.angle_gamma   90.00
#
_symmetry.space_group_name_H-M   'P 1'
#
loop_
_entity.id
_entity.type
_entity.pdbx_description
1 polymer ?
#
loop_
_entity_poly.entity_id
_entity_poly.type
_entity_poly.pdbx_seq_one_letter_code
_entity_poly.pdbx_strand_id
1 'polypeptide(L)'
;MLNTIEYTVTAIVCLISAIVIQRIFSKERLRQADPKGVEGIKWFGLAIFVWGLGALVNLILVSGFKWTPTNKVLIYFGVLISLANSLFIILSLPSIEHQKKPGILVRLAQRFSIREFVSLFCGVLGMIAFVFVASSYGNEEISNNFIWLIDIPISILVAISLLFELNKAFVARQMKFMYLPTFVLFILIVIAVTHRIIPQDKALQFIDQKFWSVLGSITAISFKFLFILLFSILLYSWKFLSEKEQQQSLAQQLTLENEQLKKTIEQFELANESHLDTIKNLKVEVKDLRQTAKVELSDRQKEVLGYLAHYGKDKSYTEIAQEMHISTDGLQTHIHQIKKILNISGAGGKEQLIEFAKTHDFLQYFQSGEDA
;
A
#
# COMPACT_ATOMS: atom_id res chain seq x y z
N MET A 1 26.06 -0.98 45.49
CA MET A 1 26.49 -1.81 44.34
C MET A 1 25.30 -2.34 43.55
N LEU A 2 24.35 -3.08 44.15
CA LEU A 2 23.14 -3.58 43.45
C LEU A 2 22.29 -2.46 42.81
N ASN A 3 21.96 -1.39 43.53
CA ASN A 3 21.19 -0.27 42.97
C ASN A 3 21.92 0.40 41.78
N THR A 4 23.26 0.46 41.85
CA THR A 4 24.09 1.02 40.77
C THR A 4 24.03 0.14 39.52
N ILE A 5 24.03 -1.18 39.70
CA ILE A 5 23.85 -2.14 38.59
C ILE A 5 22.45 -1.97 37.99
N GLU A 6 21.41 -1.88 38.82
CA GLU A 6 20.04 -1.66 38.36
C GLU A 6 19.90 -0.39 37.51
N TYR A 7 20.41 0.74 38.00
CA TYR A 7 20.37 2.00 37.27
C TYR A 7 21.17 1.95 35.98
N THR A 8 22.35 1.32 36.00
CA THR A 8 23.20 1.17 34.81
C THR A 8 22.51 0.33 33.73
N VAL A 9 22.02 -0.86 34.10
CA VAL A 9 21.35 -1.76 33.16
C VAL A 9 20.08 -1.10 32.62
N THR A 10 19.27 -0.49 33.50
CA THR A 10 18.04 0.19 33.09
C THR A 10 18.34 1.35 32.15
N ALA A 11 19.33 2.18 32.45
CA ALA A 11 19.71 3.31 31.61
C ALA A 11 20.16 2.84 30.22
N ILE A 12 21.06 1.86 30.15
CA ILE A 12 21.58 1.35 28.87
C ILE A 12 20.44 0.75 28.03
N VAL A 13 19.70 -0.20 28.59
CA VAL A 13 18.65 -0.92 27.86
C VAL A 13 17.56 0.05 27.41
N CYS A 14 17.03 0.88 28.31
CA CYS A 14 15.95 1.79 27.97
C CYS A 14 16.39 2.89 26.98
N LEU A 15 17.57 3.50 27.14
CA LEU A 15 18.01 4.55 26.21
C LEU A 15 18.29 3.99 24.80
N ILE A 16 18.95 2.83 24.70
CA ILE A 16 19.18 2.18 23.40
C ILE A 16 17.84 1.81 22.76
N SER A 17 16.94 1.15 23.51
CA SER A 17 15.62 0.79 22.99
C SER A 17 14.80 2.02 22.58
N ALA A 18 14.86 3.12 23.33
CA ALA A 18 14.20 4.37 22.98
C ALA A 18 14.71 4.94 21.64
N ILE A 19 16.02 4.89 21.38
CA ILE A 19 16.59 5.32 20.09
C ILE A 19 16.10 4.43 18.94
N VAL A 20 16.06 3.11 19.14
CA VAL A 20 15.54 2.16 18.13
C VAL A 20 14.08 2.47 17.81
N ILE A 21 13.24 2.65 18.85
CA ILE A 21 11.82 2.97 18.68
C ILE A 21 11.63 4.34 18.02
N GLN A 22 12.46 5.33 18.34
CA GLN A 22 12.43 6.65 17.70
C GLN A 22 12.73 6.57 16.20
N ARG A 23 13.67 5.69 15.80
CA ARG A 23 13.92 5.41 14.37
C ARG A 23 12.72 4.75 13.70
N ILE A 24 12.06 3.80 14.38
CA ILE A 24 10.83 3.16 13.88
C ILE A 24 9.73 4.22 13.72
N PHE A 25 9.50 5.06 14.73
CA PHE A 25 8.55 6.18 14.68
C PHE A 25 8.79 7.09 13.47
N SER A 26 10.05 7.52 13.27
CA SER A 26 10.40 8.42 12.16
C SER A 26 10.14 7.76 10.81
N LYS A 27 10.44 6.47 10.68
CA LYS A 27 10.21 5.70 9.45
C LYS A 27 8.72 5.51 9.16
N GLU A 28 7.92 5.15 10.16
CA GLU A 28 6.47 4.94 9.98
C GLU A 28 5.73 6.26 9.71
N ARG A 29 6.18 7.36 10.32
CA ARG A 29 5.66 8.70 10.02
C ARG A 29 5.90 9.11 8.56
N LEU A 30 7.07 8.79 7.99
CA LEU A 30 7.38 9.07 6.58
C LEU A 30 6.56 8.22 5.61
N ARG A 31 6.15 7.02 6.02
CA ARG A 31 5.37 6.08 5.20
C ARG A 31 3.86 6.38 5.17
N GLN A 32 3.41 7.44 5.83
CA GLN A 32 1.99 7.77 6.00
C GLN A 32 1.18 6.59 6.58
N ALA A 33 1.78 5.84 7.50
CA ALA A 33 1.09 4.78 8.23
C ALA A 33 -0.06 5.36 9.08
N ASP A 34 -0.96 4.49 9.55
CA ASP A 34 -2.12 4.89 10.35
C ASP A 34 -1.74 5.85 11.49
N PRO A 35 -2.36 7.05 11.57
CA PRO A 35 -1.99 8.08 12.53
C PRO A 35 -2.13 7.61 13.98
N LYS A 36 -3.06 6.70 14.30
CA LYS A 36 -3.19 6.16 15.67
C LYS A 36 -2.02 5.25 16.01
N GLY A 37 -1.65 4.32 15.11
CA GLY A 37 -0.48 3.47 15.30
C GLY A 37 0.82 4.27 15.50
N VAL A 38 1.04 5.31 14.69
CA VAL A 38 2.22 6.19 14.78
C VAL A 38 2.26 6.93 16.13
N GLU A 39 1.12 7.40 16.60
CA GLU A 39 1.01 8.06 17.91
C GLU A 39 1.29 7.09 19.08
N GLY A 40 0.83 5.84 18.98
CA GLY A 40 1.15 4.80 19.95
C GLY A 40 2.65 4.53 20.07
N ILE A 41 3.36 4.44 18.93
CA ILE A 41 4.81 4.24 18.90
C ILE A 41 5.52 5.41 19.60
N LYS A 42 5.06 6.65 19.37
CA LYS A 42 5.61 7.84 20.03
C LYS A 42 5.48 7.76 21.55
N TRP A 43 4.26 7.52 22.05
CA TRP A 43 4.01 7.48 23.50
C TRP A 43 4.76 6.33 24.17
N PHE A 44 4.81 5.17 23.52
CA PHE A 44 5.61 4.05 24.01
C PHE A 44 7.12 4.36 24.05
N GLY A 45 7.66 4.98 23.00
CA GLY A 45 9.05 5.41 22.97
C GLY A 45 9.38 6.41 24.10
N LEU A 46 8.47 7.35 24.37
CA LEU A 46 8.59 8.29 25.50
C LEU A 46 8.52 7.59 26.86
N ALA A 47 7.68 6.57 27.02
CA ALA A 47 7.59 5.77 28.25
C ALA A 47 8.93 5.12 28.59
N ILE A 48 9.57 4.48 27.60
CA ILE A 48 10.90 3.86 27.76
C ILE A 48 11.98 4.92 27.98
N PHE A 49 11.94 6.00 27.21
CA PHE A 49 12.91 7.08 27.33
C PHE A 49 12.94 7.66 28.74
N VAL A 50 11.78 7.91 29.35
CA VAL A 50 11.70 8.45 30.71
C VAL A 50 12.25 7.49 31.76
N TRP A 51 12.04 6.18 31.63
CA TRP A 51 12.73 5.21 32.50
C TRP A 51 14.25 5.25 32.32
N GLY A 52 14.74 5.33 31.08
CA GLY A 52 16.17 5.40 30.80
C GLY A 52 16.82 6.68 31.34
N LEU A 53 16.18 7.83 31.11
CA LEU A 53 16.62 9.13 31.61
C LEU A 53 16.60 9.19 33.13
N GLY A 54 15.53 8.70 33.76
CA GLY A 54 15.43 8.66 35.22
C GLY A 54 16.51 7.78 35.86
N ALA A 55 16.79 6.61 35.27
CA ALA A 55 17.88 5.74 35.72
C ALA A 55 19.25 6.39 35.53
N LEU A 56 19.48 7.09 34.42
CA LEU A 56 20.73 7.82 34.16
C LEU A 56 20.95 8.93 35.19
N VAL A 57 19.93 9.74 35.48
CA VAL A 57 20.00 10.81 36.48
C VAL A 57 20.28 10.21 37.87
N ASN A 58 19.59 9.14 38.26
CA ASN A 58 19.84 8.46 39.52
C ASN A 58 21.27 7.89 39.61
N LEU A 59 21.80 7.35 38.50
CA LEU A 59 23.18 6.88 38.42
C LEU A 59 24.18 8.03 38.63
N ILE A 60 23.97 9.17 37.97
CA ILE A 60 24.85 10.35 38.12
C ILE A 60 24.80 10.88 39.56
N LEU A 61 23.62 10.98 40.17
CA LEU A 61 23.46 11.48 41.53
C LEU A 61 24.07 10.54 42.57
N VAL A 62 23.85 9.23 42.44
CA VAL A 62 24.37 8.24 43.41
C VAL A 62 25.85 7.95 43.21
N SER A 63 26.32 7.79 41.96
CA SER A 63 27.71 7.44 41.67
C SER A 63 28.63 8.65 41.49
N GLY A 64 28.15 9.72 40.85
CA GLY A 64 28.92 10.95 40.63
C GLY A 64 28.93 11.86 41.85
N PHE A 65 27.75 12.19 42.38
CA PHE A 65 27.61 13.08 43.54
C PHE A 65 27.61 12.38 44.90
N LYS A 66 27.76 11.03 44.93
CA LYS A 66 27.76 10.20 46.14
C LYS A 66 26.53 10.38 47.02
N TRP A 67 25.38 10.70 46.43
CA TRP A 67 24.13 10.80 47.20
C TRP A 67 23.71 9.42 47.72
N THR A 68 23.10 9.40 48.91
CA THR A 68 22.51 8.17 49.44
C THR A 68 21.29 7.77 48.58
N PRO A 69 21.13 6.49 48.22
CA PRO A 69 19.96 6.01 47.46
C PRO A 69 18.62 6.25 48.17
N THR A 70 18.66 6.53 49.47
CA THR A 70 17.51 6.83 50.33
C THR A 70 17.22 8.32 50.44
N ASN A 71 17.93 9.19 49.72
CA ASN A 71 17.67 10.63 49.75
C ASN A 71 16.24 10.93 49.26
N LYS A 72 15.46 11.67 50.07
CA LYS A 72 14.06 12.02 49.77
C LYS A 72 13.89 12.66 48.40
N VAL A 73 14.81 13.52 47.97
CA VAL A 73 14.77 14.19 46.65
C VAL A 73 14.87 13.16 45.52
N LEU A 74 15.74 12.17 45.67
CA LEU A 74 15.92 11.10 44.69
C LEU A 74 14.68 10.19 44.61
N ILE A 75 14.01 9.98 45.74
CA ILE A 75 12.75 9.22 45.81
C ILE A 75 11.60 9.99 45.15
N TYR A 76 11.43 11.29 45.44
CA TYR A 76 10.42 12.12 44.78
C TYR A 76 10.64 12.18 43.26
N PHE A 77 11.89 12.32 42.81
CA PHE A 77 12.23 12.24 41.40
C PHE A 77 11.90 10.86 40.81
N GLY A 78 12.21 9.78 41.53
CA GLY A 78 11.85 8.42 41.14
C GLY A 78 10.34 8.20 40.98
N VAL A 79 9.53 8.74 41.89
CA VAL A 79 8.06 8.70 41.80
C VAL A 79 7.59 9.49 40.58
N LEU A 80 8.12 10.70 40.34
CA LEU A 80 7.79 11.50 39.17
C LEU A 80 8.07 10.75 37.86
N ILE A 81 9.23 10.10 37.75
CA ILE A 81 9.61 9.29 36.59
C ILE A 81 8.65 8.10 36.41
N SER A 82 8.27 7.42 37.49
CA SER A 82 7.35 6.27 37.46
C SER A 82 5.94 6.67 37.00
N LEU A 83 5.44 7.81 37.51
CA LEU A 83 4.15 8.36 37.15
C LEU A 83 4.11 8.87 35.69
N ALA A 84 5.17 9.55 35.25
CA ALA A 84 5.31 9.99 33.87
C ALA A 84 5.37 8.80 32.90
N ASN A 85 6.08 7.72 33.28
CA ASN A 85 6.06 6.48 32.51
C ASN A 85 4.65 5.88 32.44
N SER A 86 3.95 5.77 33.57
CA SER A 86 2.57 5.26 33.62
C SER A 86 1.64 6.06 32.69
N LEU A 87 1.74 7.39 32.70
CA LEU A 87 0.98 8.26 31.78
C LEU A 87 1.25 7.91 30.31
N PHE A 88 2.51 7.81 29.92
CA PHE A 88 2.88 7.51 28.54
C PHE A 88 2.45 6.10 28.11
N ILE A 89 2.49 5.13 29.02
CA ILE A 89 1.92 3.80 28.75
C ILE A 89 0.42 3.92 28.49
N ILE A 90 -0.33 4.63 29.35
CA ILE A 90 -1.78 4.81 29.18
C ILE A 90 -2.11 5.45 27.83
N LEU A 91 -1.37 6.49 27.44
CA LEU A 91 -1.53 7.16 26.15
C LEU A 91 -1.16 6.27 24.96
N SER A 92 -0.30 5.26 25.15
CA SER A 92 0.02 4.28 24.10
C SER A 92 -1.06 3.21 23.90
N LEU A 93 -1.82 2.85 24.95
CA LEU A 93 -2.78 1.75 24.91
C LEU A 93 -3.87 1.88 23.83
N PRO A 94 -4.49 3.07 23.59
CA PRO A 94 -5.49 3.24 22.53
C PRO A 94 -5.01 2.87 21.12
N SER A 95 -3.70 2.82 20.91
CA SER A 95 -3.08 2.51 19.62
C SER A 95 -2.88 1.01 19.41
N ILE A 96 -3.19 0.19 20.43
CA ILE A 96 -3.14 -1.26 20.34
C ILE A 96 -4.43 -1.75 19.69
N GLU A 97 -4.36 -2.11 18.41
CA GLU A 97 -5.53 -2.58 17.67
C GLU A 97 -5.92 -4.01 18.06
N HIS A 98 -7.22 -4.19 18.36
CA HIS A 98 -7.86 -5.48 18.53
C HIS A 98 -9.37 -5.39 18.26
N GLN A 99 -10.00 -6.50 17.86
CA GLN A 99 -11.42 -6.53 17.49
C GLN A 99 -12.39 -6.47 18.69
N LYS A 100 -11.89 -6.66 19.92
CA LYS A 100 -12.72 -6.69 21.14
C LYS A 100 -12.97 -5.29 21.71
N LYS A 101 -13.97 -5.14 22.58
CA LYS A 101 -14.25 -3.88 23.27
C LYS A 101 -13.02 -3.45 24.11
N PRO A 102 -12.55 -2.20 24.00
CA PRO A 102 -11.43 -1.70 24.77
C PRO A 102 -11.75 -1.68 26.27
N GLY A 103 -10.72 -1.87 27.10
CA GLY A 103 -10.81 -1.79 28.56
C GLY A 103 -11.35 -0.43 29.05
N ILE A 104 -11.76 -0.35 30.32
CA ILE A 104 -12.29 0.89 30.92
C ILE A 104 -11.26 2.03 30.81
N LEU A 105 -9.99 1.74 31.07
CA LEU A 105 -8.93 2.75 31.01
C LEU A 105 -8.71 3.28 29.60
N VAL A 106 -8.70 2.40 28.61
CA VAL A 106 -8.55 2.78 27.20
C VAL A 106 -9.73 3.63 26.74
N ARG A 107 -10.96 3.26 27.13
CA ARG A 107 -12.15 4.07 26.87
C ARG A 107 -12.10 5.44 27.53
N LEU A 108 -11.57 5.52 28.75
CA LEU A 108 -11.38 6.79 29.44
C LEU A 108 -10.38 7.68 28.70
N ALA A 109 -9.21 7.12 28.33
CA ALA A 109 -8.19 7.84 27.57
C ALA A 109 -8.68 8.29 26.19
N GLN A 110 -9.50 7.49 25.52
CA GLN A 110 -10.11 7.82 24.22
C GLN A 110 -11.22 8.88 24.31
N ARG A 111 -11.87 9.03 25.48
CA ARG A 111 -12.98 9.98 25.67
C ARG A 111 -12.50 11.43 25.74
N PHE A 112 -11.27 11.65 26.19
CA PHE A 112 -10.67 12.97 26.31
C PHE A 112 -9.70 13.21 25.17
N SER A 113 -9.50 14.49 24.80
CA SER A 113 -8.33 14.83 24.00
C SER A 113 -7.06 14.57 24.82
N ILE A 114 -5.94 14.35 24.14
CA ILE A 114 -4.64 14.10 24.80
C ILE A 114 -4.29 15.22 25.77
N ARG A 115 -4.55 16.48 25.39
CA ARG A 115 -4.27 17.65 26.24
C ARG A 115 -5.13 17.65 27.50
N GLU A 116 -6.43 17.37 27.37
CA GLU A 116 -7.34 17.29 28.50
C GLU A 116 -6.99 16.13 29.43
N PHE A 117 -6.67 14.96 28.88
CA PHE A 117 -6.29 13.80 29.67
C PHE A 117 -5.00 14.05 30.45
N VAL A 118 -3.97 14.61 29.81
CA VAL A 118 -2.72 14.98 30.49
C VAL A 118 -2.98 16.03 31.56
N SER A 119 -3.78 17.06 31.28
CA SER A 119 -4.13 18.08 32.28
C SER A 119 -4.87 17.49 33.48
N LEU A 120 -5.82 16.58 33.25
CA LEU A 120 -6.56 15.91 34.32
C LEU A 120 -5.65 15.00 35.14
N PHE A 121 -4.80 14.20 34.48
CA PHE A 121 -3.85 13.32 35.14
C PHE A 121 -2.85 14.12 35.99
N CYS A 122 -2.26 15.18 35.44
CA CYS A 122 -1.37 16.07 36.17
C CYS A 122 -2.08 16.81 37.32
N GLY A 123 -3.35 17.20 37.14
CA GLY A 123 -4.14 17.84 38.18
C GLY A 123 -4.41 16.90 39.36
N VAL A 124 -4.86 15.67 39.09
CA VAL A 124 -5.09 14.64 40.12
C VAL A 124 -3.79 14.28 40.83
N LEU A 125 -2.71 14.09 40.09
CA LEU A 125 -1.39 13.82 40.68
C LEU A 125 -0.86 15.00 41.49
N GLY A 126 -1.07 16.23 41.03
CA GLY A 126 -0.68 17.43 41.76
C GLY A 126 -1.38 17.52 43.11
N MET A 127 -2.69 17.22 43.15
CA MET A 127 -3.45 17.15 44.41
C MET A 127 -2.92 16.06 45.34
N ILE A 128 -2.69 14.85 44.83
CA ILE A 128 -2.19 13.72 45.65
C ILE A 128 -0.76 14.03 46.15
N ALA A 129 0.12 14.52 45.27
CA ALA A 129 1.48 14.90 45.63
C ALA A 129 1.49 16.02 46.67
N PHE A 130 0.62 17.02 46.55
CA PHE A 130 0.48 18.08 47.53
C PHE A 130 0.09 17.54 48.91
N VAL A 131 -0.91 16.65 48.99
CA VAL A 131 -1.32 16.00 50.26
C VAL A 131 -0.16 15.23 50.89
N PHE A 132 0.59 14.47 50.09
CA PHE A 132 1.73 13.71 50.61
C PHE A 132 2.91 14.58 51.03
N VAL A 133 3.22 15.64 50.27
CA VAL A 133 4.27 16.59 50.64
C VAL A 133 3.88 17.32 51.92
N ALA A 134 2.64 17.84 52.01
CA ALA A 134 2.15 18.53 53.21
C ALA A 134 2.16 17.61 54.45
N SER A 135 1.74 16.35 54.29
CA SER A 135 1.79 15.34 55.36
C SER A 135 3.23 14.97 55.76
N SER A 136 4.14 14.86 54.77
CA SER A 136 5.56 14.56 55.00
C SER A 136 6.35 15.70 55.64
N TYR A 137 5.96 16.95 55.46
CA TYR A 137 6.57 18.09 56.15
C TYR A 137 6.15 18.17 57.63
N GLY A 138 4.96 17.64 57.97
CA GLY A 138 4.43 17.66 59.34
C GLY A 138 4.92 16.52 60.25
N ASN A 139 5.54 15.46 59.70
CA ASN A 139 5.99 14.29 60.46
C ASN A 139 7.33 13.76 59.91
N GLU A 140 8.42 13.95 60.67
CA GLU A 140 9.76 13.46 60.29
C GLU A 140 9.89 11.93 60.33
N GLU A 141 9.00 11.25 61.07
CA GLU A 141 8.98 9.79 61.20
C GLU A 141 8.37 9.05 59.98
N ILE A 142 7.85 9.79 58.99
CA ILE A 142 7.29 9.14 57.79
C ILE A 142 8.42 8.47 57.01
N SER A 143 8.40 7.13 57.02
CA SER A 143 9.32 6.28 56.26
C SER A 143 9.33 6.70 54.79
N ASN A 144 10.52 6.78 54.20
CA ASN A 144 10.74 7.04 52.79
C ASN A 144 9.95 6.08 51.85
N ASN A 145 9.57 4.90 52.34
CA ASN A 145 8.76 3.94 51.59
C ASN A 145 7.30 4.38 51.43
N PHE A 146 6.78 5.22 52.33
CA PHE A 146 5.44 5.80 52.21
C PHE A 146 5.32 6.75 51.01
N ILE A 147 6.41 7.35 50.56
CA ILE A 147 6.41 8.25 49.38
C ILE A 147 6.05 7.47 48.10
N TRP A 148 6.43 6.18 48.02
CA TRP A 148 6.07 5.30 46.91
C TRP A 148 4.59 4.91 46.88
N LEU A 149 3.83 5.18 47.95
CA LEU A 149 2.41 4.80 48.06
C LEU A 149 1.54 5.44 46.97
N ILE A 150 1.94 6.63 46.48
CA ILE A 150 1.26 7.38 45.42
C ILE A 150 1.26 6.62 44.09
N ASP A 151 2.35 5.91 43.79
CA ASP A 151 2.58 5.26 42.50
C ASP A 151 1.86 3.91 42.37
N ILE A 152 1.59 3.24 43.50
CA ILE A 152 1.07 1.86 43.52
C ILE A 152 -0.28 1.72 42.82
N PRO A 153 -1.33 2.50 43.16
CA PRO A 153 -2.64 2.30 42.57
C PRO A 153 -2.61 2.52 41.05
N ILE A 154 -1.81 3.49 40.61
CA ILE A 154 -1.63 3.84 39.21
C ILE A 154 -0.86 2.72 38.49
N SER A 155 0.27 2.28 39.04
CA SER A 155 1.06 1.19 38.50
C SER A 155 0.29 -0.13 38.38
N ILE A 156 -0.51 -0.49 39.39
CA ILE A 156 -1.37 -1.69 39.35
C ILE A 156 -2.45 -1.54 38.28
N LEU A 157 -3.11 -0.38 38.22
CA LEU A 157 -4.16 -0.12 37.23
C LEU A 157 -3.59 -0.21 35.81
N VAL A 158 -2.39 0.34 35.59
CA VAL A 158 -1.66 0.24 34.31
C VAL A 158 -1.28 -1.21 34.01
N ALA A 159 -0.78 -1.96 34.99
CA ALA A 159 -0.42 -3.37 34.82
C ALA A 159 -1.62 -4.23 34.43
N ILE A 160 -2.78 -4.03 35.07
CA ILE A 160 -4.03 -4.70 34.73
C ILE A 160 -4.45 -4.33 33.30
N SER A 161 -4.37 -3.05 32.96
CA SER A 161 -4.74 -2.58 31.62
C SER A 161 -3.83 -3.16 30.54
N LEU A 162 -2.52 -3.23 30.79
CA LEU A 162 -1.56 -3.90 29.93
C LEU A 162 -1.88 -5.39 29.77
N LEU A 163 -2.17 -6.09 30.87
CA LEU A 163 -2.51 -7.52 30.82
C LEU A 163 -3.69 -7.77 29.90
N PHE A 164 -4.76 -6.98 30.02
CA PHE A 164 -5.94 -7.16 29.18
C PHE A 164 -5.71 -6.75 27.73
N GLU A 165 -5.12 -5.58 27.47
CA GLU A 165 -5.01 -5.03 26.12
C GLU A 165 -3.94 -5.77 25.30
N LEU A 166 -2.79 -6.12 25.88
CA LEU A 166 -1.78 -6.95 25.21
C LEU A 166 -2.32 -8.33 24.89
N ASN A 167 -3.01 -8.98 25.84
CA ASN A 167 -3.58 -10.31 25.63
C ASN A 167 -4.65 -10.29 24.52
N LYS A 168 -5.57 -9.31 24.53
CA LYS A 168 -6.56 -9.13 23.46
C LYS A 168 -5.87 -8.95 22.09
N ALA A 169 -4.81 -8.15 22.03
CA ALA A 169 -4.07 -7.91 20.80
C ALA A 169 -3.35 -9.17 20.30
N PHE A 170 -2.66 -9.90 21.18
CA PHE A 170 -1.98 -11.14 20.79
C PHE A 170 -2.97 -12.23 20.37
N VAL A 171 -4.12 -12.36 21.05
CA VAL A 171 -5.18 -13.31 20.66
C VAL A 171 -5.79 -12.95 19.31
N ALA A 172 -6.06 -11.67 19.04
CA ALA A 172 -6.56 -11.20 17.74
C ALA A 172 -5.60 -11.57 16.59
N ARG A 173 -4.30 -11.68 16.90
CA ARG A 173 -3.24 -12.00 15.94
C ARG A 173 -2.83 -13.48 15.97
N GLN A 174 -3.65 -14.36 16.55
CA GLN A 174 -3.41 -15.81 16.66
C GLN A 174 -2.14 -16.20 17.45
N MET A 175 -1.56 -15.30 18.24
CA MET A 175 -0.39 -15.57 19.09
C MET A 175 -0.80 -15.95 20.52
N LYS A 176 -1.58 -17.03 20.67
CA LYS A 176 -2.13 -17.46 21.98
C LYS A 176 -1.06 -17.76 23.04
N PHE A 177 0.14 -18.19 22.62
CA PHE A 177 1.28 -18.46 23.50
C PHE A 177 1.79 -17.22 24.25
N MET A 178 1.49 -16.01 23.75
CA MET A 178 1.89 -14.75 24.37
C MET A 178 1.12 -14.42 25.65
N TYR A 179 0.08 -15.20 25.99
CA TYR A 179 -0.61 -15.10 27.27
C TYR A 179 0.35 -15.25 28.45
N LEU A 180 1.22 -16.27 28.42
CA LEU A 180 2.13 -16.58 29.51
C LEU A 180 3.14 -15.44 29.75
N PRO A 181 3.90 -14.96 28.74
CA PRO A 181 4.73 -13.77 28.89
C PRO A 181 3.99 -12.53 29.41
N THR A 182 2.76 -12.29 28.96
CA THR A 182 1.96 -11.12 29.42
C THR A 182 1.55 -11.28 30.88
N PHE A 183 1.18 -12.49 31.31
CA PHE A 183 0.85 -12.78 32.69
C PHE A 183 2.08 -12.72 33.61
N VAL A 184 3.23 -13.21 33.14
CA VAL A 184 4.51 -13.07 33.85
C VAL A 184 4.87 -11.59 34.01
N LEU A 185 4.69 -10.76 32.97
CA LEU A 185 4.89 -9.31 33.08
C LEU A 185 4.03 -8.71 34.20
N PHE A 186 2.74 -9.05 34.25
CA PHE A 186 1.84 -8.58 35.30
C PHE A 186 2.34 -8.97 36.70
N ILE A 187 2.70 -10.25 36.90
CA ILE A 187 3.23 -10.72 38.19
C ILE A 187 4.51 -9.98 38.57
N LEU A 188 5.44 -9.80 37.63
CA LEU A 188 6.70 -9.10 37.90
C LEU A 188 6.46 -7.64 38.30
N ILE A 189 5.48 -6.95 37.70
CA ILE A 189 5.11 -5.59 38.11
C ILE A 189 4.55 -5.61 39.54
N VAL A 190 3.65 -6.53 39.87
CA VAL A 190 3.08 -6.64 41.23
C VAL A 190 4.17 -6.90 42.27
N ILE A 191 5.10 -7.81 42.00
CA ILE A 191 6.24 -8.10 42.89
C ILE A 191 7.14 -6.87 43.03
N ALA A 192 7.49 -6.20 41.94
CA ALA A 192 8.35 -5.01 41.96
C ALA A 192 7.71 -3.84 42.75
N VAL A 193 6.40 -3.64 42.59
CA VAL A 193 5.64 -2.61 43.32
C VAL A 193 5.55 -2.97 44.81
N THR A 194 5.31 -4.25 45.14
CA THR A 194 5.27 -4.73 46.53
C THR A 194 6.62 -4.59 47.23
N HIS A 195 7.72 -4.89 46.52
CA HIS A 195 9.08 -4.76 47.02
C HIS A 195 9.42 -3.34 47.47
N ARG A 196 8.91 -2.31 46.78
CA ARG A 196 9.13 -0.89 47.12
C ARG A 196 8.46 -0.45 48.42
N ILE A 197 7.44 -1.18 48.88
CA ILE A 197 6.61 -0.79 50.05
C ILE A 197 7.19 -1.36 51.34
N ILE A 198 7.56 -2.63 51.31
CA ILE A 198 7.91 -3.36 52.53
C ILE A 198 9.24 -2.80 53.05
N PRO A 199 9.26 -2.17 54.24
CA PRO A 199 10.48 -1.72 54.87
C PRO A 199 11.44 -2.89 55.04
N GLN A 200 12.71 -2.68 54.70
CA GLN A 200 13.74 -3.72 54.81
C GLN A 200 13.73 -4.33 56.21
N ASP A 201 13.52 -3.50 57.22
CA ASP A 201 13.45 -3.85 58.66
C ASP A 201 12.35 -4.88 58.99
N LYS A 202 11.23 -4.86 58.26
CA LYS A 202 10.13 -5.83 58.42
C LYS A 202 10.33 -7.09 57.59
N ALA A 203 11.01 -6.99 56.46
CA ALA A 203 11.33 -8.14 55.60
C ALA A 203 12.41 -9.04 56.23
N LEU A 204 13.36 -8.45 56.96
CA LEU A 204 14.43 -9.14 57.69
C LEU A 204 13.94 -10.19 58.70
N GLN A 205 12.68 -10.09 59.15
CA GLN A 205 12.07 -11.06 60.06
C GLN A 205 11.75 -12.40 59.38
N PHE A 206 11.66 -12.42 58.05
CA PHE A 206 11.22 -13.58 57.28
C PHE A 206 12.21 -13.98 56.17
N ILE A 207 13.02 -13.04 55.67
CA ILE A 207 13.88 -13.21 54.49
C ILE A 207 15.20 -12.48 54.70
N ASP A 208 16.31 -13.09 54.27
CA ASP A 208 17.64 -12.46 54.29
C ASP A 208 17.68 -11.15 53.48
N GLN A 209 18.41 -10.15 54.01
CA GLN A 209 18.50 -8.80 53.43
C GLN A 209 19.03 -8.83 51.99
N LYS A 210 20.05 -9.65 51.77
CA LYS A 210 20.73 -9.75 50.48
C LYS A 210 19.79 -10.37 49.46
N PHE A 211 19.08 -11.43 49.84
CA PHE A 211 18.07 -12.04 48.99
C PHE A 211 16.94 -11.07 48.65
N TRP A 212 16.39 -10.35 49.63
CA TRP A 212 15.33 -9.36 49.40
C TRP A 212 15.78 -8.25 48.44
N SER A 213 16.99 -7.72 48.62
CA SER A 213 17.56 -6.68 47.75
C SER A 213 17.78 -7.18 46.31
N VAL A 214 18.31 -8.40 46.16
CA VAL A 214 18.56 -9.02 44.85
C VAL A 214 17.24 -9.32 44.13
N LEU A 215 16.26 -9.87 44.83
CA LEU A 215 14.94 -10.18 44.27
C LEU A 215 14.27 -8.93 43.70
N GLY A 216 14.28 -7.82 44.46
CA GLY A 216 13.73 -6.54 44.00
C GLY A 216 14.41 -6.04 42.73
N SER A 217 15.75 -6.05 42.71
CA SER A 217 16.52 -5.56 41.57
C SER A 217 16.32 -6.42 40.31
N ILE A 218 16.37 -7.74 40.44
CA ILE A 218 16.13 -8.67 39.32
C ILE A 218 14.71 -8.50 38.78
N THR A 219 13.71 -8.42 39.67
CA THR A 219 12.31 -8.24 39.26
C THR A 219 12.15 -6.91 38.53
N ALA A 220 12.74 -5.84 39.07
CA ALA A 220 12.67 -4.50 38.52
C ALA A 220 13.30 -4.37 37.12
N ILE A 221 14.39 -5.09 36.86
CA ILE A 221 15.02 -5.15 35.53
C ILE A 221 14.20 -6.05 34.60
N SER A 222 13.78 -7.22 35.09
CA SER A 222 13.11 -8.25 34.27
C SER A 222 11.79 -7.76 33.70
N PHE A 223 10.96 -7.07 34.48
CA PHE A 223 9.68 -6.57 33.96
C PHE A 223 9.89 -5.51 32.87
N LYS A 224 10.88 -4.61 33.03
CA LYS A 224 11.17 -3.57 32.03
C LYS A 224 11.64 -4.19 30.72
N PHE A 225 12.52 -5.19 30.80
CA PHE A 225 12.99 -5.92 29.63
C PHE A 225 11.85 -6.67 28.93
N LEU A 226 11.06 -7.43 29.70
CA LEU A 226 9.92 -8.17 29.17
C LEU A 226 8.87 -7.24 28.55
N PHE A 227 8.62 -6.08 29.16
CA PHE A 227 7.73 -5.06 28.62
C PHE A 227 8.22 -4.53 27.26
N ILE A 228 9.50 -4.17 27.15
CA ILE A 228 10.11 -3.73 25.89
C ILE A 228 10.01 -4.82 24.83
N LEU A 229 10.31 -6.06 25.19
CA LEU A 229 10.26 -7.21 24.29
C LEU A 229 8.83 -7.45 23.77
N LEU A 230 7.85 -7.51 24.65
CA LEU A 230 6.45 -7.75 24.31
C LEU A 230 5.92 -6.68 23.35
N PHE A 231 6.21 -5.43 23.63
CA PHE A 231 5.77 -4.35 22.75
C PHE A 231 6.53 -4.34 21.42
N SER A 232 7.82 -4.66 21.43
CA SER A 232 8.60 -4.81 20.18
C SER A 232 8.02 -5.92 19.30
N ILE A 233 7.63 -7.05 19.89
CA ILE A 233 6.92 -8.13 19.20
C ILE A 233 5.57 -7.64 18.68
N LEU A 234 4.82 -6.86 19.47
CA LEU A 234 3.54 -6.29 19.05
C LEU A 234 3.71 -5.34 17.86
N LEU A 235 4.73 -4.48 17.86
CA LEU A 235 5.02 -3.61 16.71
C LEU A 235 5.41 -4.41 15.47
N TYR A 236 6.30 -5.39 15.61
CA TYR A 236 6.77 -6.19 14.48
C TYR A 236 5.67 -7.09 13.90
N SER A 237 4.88 -7.72 14.78
CA SER A 237 3.74 -8.53 14.38
C SER A 237 2.70 -7.71 13.62
N TRP A 238 2.43 -6.48 14.06
CA TRP A 238 1.51 -5.59 13.35
C TRP A 238 2.00 -5.31 11.94
N LYS A 239 3.29 -4.97 11.79
CA LYS A 239 3.90 -4.74 10.49
C LYS A 239 3.79 -5.97 9.58
N PHE A 240 4.04 -7.17 10.10
CA PHE A 240 3.91 -8.41 9.33
C PHE A 240 2.47 -8.65 8.85
N LEU A 241 1.48 -8.40 9.70
CA LEU A 241 0.07 -8.51 9.35
C LEU A 241 -0.34 -7.48 8.28
N SER A 242 0.07 -6.23 8.45
CA SER A 242 -0.22 -5.15 7.49
C SER A 242 0.42 -5.41 6.12
N GLU A 243 1.69 -5.85 6.07
CA GLU A 243 2.36 -6.20 4.82
C GLU A 243 1.67 -7.38 4.12
N LYS A 244 1.20 -8.38 4.88
CA LYS A 244 0.45 -9.52 4.33
C LYS A 244 -0.92 -9.12 3.78
N GLU A 245 -1.66 -8.27 4.48
CA GLU A 245 -2.96 -7.75 4.01
C GLU A 245 -2.78 -6.93 2.73
N GLN A 246 -1.75 -6.07 2.67
CA GLN A 246 -1.45 -5.29 1.46
C GLN A 246 -1.09 -6.19 0.28
N GLN A 247 -0.27 -7.22 0.50
CA GLN A 247 0.07 -8.20 -0.54
C GLN A 247 -1.16 -8.97 -1.02
N GLN A 248 -2.06 -9.36 -0.11
CA GLN A 248 -3.29 -10.06 -0.47
C GLN A 248 -4.25 -9.17 -1.27
N SER A 249 -4.38 -7.90 -0.90
CA SER A 249 -5.17 -6.92 -1.66
C SER A 249 -4.59 -6.69 -3.06
N LEU A 250 -3.27 -6.56 -3.18
CA LEU A 250 -2.61 -6.39 -4.48
C LEU A 250 -2.79 -7.63 -5.35
N ALA A 251 -2.66 -8.82 -4.77
CA ALA A 251 -2.91 -10.08 -5.47
C ALA A 251 -4.35 -10.15 -6.00
N GLN A 252 -5.35 -9.75 -5.20
CA GLN A 252 -6.75 -9.70 -5.62
C GLN A 252 -6.99 -8.72 -6.77
N GLN A 253 -6.39 -7.52 -6.72
CA GLN A 253 -6.48 -6.55 -7.81
C GLN A 253 -5.86 -7.09 -9.10
N LEU A 254 -4.65 -7.66 -9.02
CA LEU A 254 -3.97 -8.26 -10.18
C LEU A 254 -4.76 -9.44 -10.75
N THR A 255 -5.39 -10.27 -9.92
CA THR A 255 -6.24 -11.36 -10.43
C THR A 255 -7.46 -10.83 -11.19
N LEU A 256 -8.09 -9.76 -10.68
CA LEU A 256 -9.25 -9.14 -11.34
C LEU A 256 -8.85 -8.51 -12.68
N GLU A 257 -7.73 -7.79 -12.72
CA GLU A 257 -7.21 -7.17 -13.94
C GLU A 257 -6.83 -8.22 -14.99
N ASN A 258 -6.22 -9.33 -14.56
CA ASN A 258 -5.87 -10.44 -15.45
C ASN A 258 -7.13 -11.13 -16.03
N GLU A 259 -8.19 -11.30 -15.23
CA GLU A 259 -9.49 -11.79 -15.72
C GLU A 259 -10.13 -10.83 -16.74
N GLN A 260 -10.05 -9.52 -16.52
CA GLN A 260 -10.55 -8.52 -17.47
C GLN A 260 -9.76 -8.50 -18.78
N LEU A 261 -8.43 -8.58 -18.69
CA LEU A 261 -7.55 -8.65 -19.85
C LEU A 261 -7.82 -9.92 -20.66
N LYS A 262 -8.00 -11.08 -20.02
CA LYS A 262 -8.37 -12.33 -20.71
C LYS A 262 -9.67 -12.20 -21.48
N LYS A 263 -10.72 -11.64 -20.87
CA LYS A 263 -12.00 -11.39 -21.57
C LYS A 263 -11.84 -10.45 -22.76
N THR A 264 -11.00 -9.44 -22.63
CA THR A 264 -10.73 -8.48 -23.70
C THR A 264 -9.98 -9.14 -24.85
N ILE A 265 -9.00 -10.00 -24.56
CA ILE A 265 -8.28 -10.80 -25.55
C ILE A 265 -9.24 -11.74 -26.29
N GLU A 266 -10.10 -12.48 -25.56
CA GLU A 266 -11.10 -13.36 -26.18
C GLU A 266 -12.05 -12.59 -27.11
N GLN A 267 -12.48 -11.38 -26.72
CA GLN A 267 -13.31 -10.53 -27.57
C GLN A 267 -12.58 -10.08 -28.85
N PHE A 268 -11.30 -9.71 -28.74
CA PHE A 268 -10.50 -9.33 -29.90
C PHE A 268 -10.21 -10.51 -30.82
N GLU A 269 -9.99 -11.71 -30.28
CA GLU A 269 -9.83 -12.93 -31.07
C GLU A 269 -11.11 -13.23 -31.87
N LEU A 270 -12.28 -13.20 -31.23
CA LEU A 270 -13.57 -13.39 -31.90
C LEU A 270 -13.83 -12.34 -32.99
N ALA A 271 -13.52 -11.07 -32.70
CA ALA A 271 -13.66 -9.99 -33.69
C ALA A 271 -12.72 -10.20 -34.89
N ASN A 272 -11.47 -10.61 -34.64
CA ASN A 272 -10.51 -10.90 -35.71
C ASN A 272 -10.94 -12.08 -36.57
N GLU A 273 -11.47 -13.16 -35.98
CA GLU A 273 -12.03 -14.28 -36.74
C GLU A 273 -13.17 -13.82 -37.65
N SER A 274 -14.10 -13.01 -37.13
CA SER A 274 -15.19 -12.43 -37.93
C SER A 274 -14.70 -11.52 -39.07
N HIS A 275 -13.68 -10.71 -38.80
CA HIS A 275 -13.05 -9.87 -39.83
C HIS A 275 -12.36 -10.70 -40.91
N LEU A 276 -11.67 -11.79 -40.55
CA LEU A 276 -11.05 -12.70 -41.51
C LEU A 276 -12.08 -13.35 -42.43
N ASP A 277 -13.21 -13.79 -41.89
CA ASP A 277 -14.32 -14.33 -42.69
C ASP A 277 -14.90 -13.27 -43.64
N THR A 278 -15.06 -12.03 -43.15
CA THR A 278 -15.51 -10.91 -43.99
C THR A 278 -14.54 -10.64 -45.13
N ILE A 279 -13.23 -10.59 -44.86
CA ILE A 279 -12.19 -10.41 -45.88
C ILE A 279 -12.20 -11.55 -46.90
N LYS A 280 -12.39 -12.79 -46.43
CA LYS A 280 -12.47 -13.97 -47.30
C LYS A 280 -13.65 -13.86 -48.27
N ASN A 281 -14.83 -13.45 -47.78
CA ASN A 281 -16.02 -13.25 -48.59
C ASN A 281 -15.84 -12.11 -49.61
N LEU A 282 -15.32 -10.95 -49.17
CA LEU A 282 -15.04 -9.83 -50.06
C LEU A 282 -14.04 -10.21 -51.16
N LYS A 283 -13.05 -11.05 -50.85
CA LYS A 283 -12.08 -11.53 -51.85
C LYS A 283 -12.74 -12.43 -52.91
N VAL A 284 -13.76 -13.20 -52.54
CA VAL A 284 -14.57 -13.99 -53.48
C VAL A 284 -15.40 -13.06 -54.36
N GLU A 285 -16.14 -12.13 -53.77
CA GLU A 285 -16.96 -11.17 -54.52
C GLU A 285 -16.14 -10.35 -55.53
N VAL A 286 -14.97 -9.85 -55.13
CA VAL A 286 -14.07 -9.13 -56.04
C VAL A 286 -13.60 -10.02 -57.19
N LYS A 287 -13.35 -11.30 -56.94
CA LYS A 287 -12.95 -12.25 -57.99
C LYS A 287 -14.10 -12.48 -58.98
N ASP A 288 -15.32 -12.64 -58.47
CA ASP A 288 -16.51 -12.87 -59.30
C ASP A 288 -16.85 -11.64 -60.13
N LEU A 289 -16.82 -10.44 -59.52
CA LEU A 289 -16.99 -9.17 -60.22
C LEU A 289 -15.95 -8.97 -61.32
N ARG A 290 -14.68 -9.33 -61.07
CA ARG A 290 -13.63 -9.28 -62.10
C ARG A 290 -13.85 -10.28 -63.25
N GLN A 291 -14.47 -11.43 -62.98
CA GLN A 291 -14.81 -12.40 -64.03
C GLN A 291 -16.00 -11.93 -64.87
N THR A 292 -17.05 -11.40 -64.23
CA THR A 292 -18.22 -10.83 -64.93
C THR A 292 -17.87 -9.56 -65.70
N ALA A 293 -16.86 -8.79 -65.25
CA ALA A 293 -16.37 -7.60 -65.95
C ALA A 293 -15.45 -7.91 -67.14
N LYS A 294 -15.18 -9.18 -67.48
CA LYS A 294 -14.49 -9.50 -68.74
C LYS A 294 -15.40 -9.15 -69.91
N VAL A 295 -15.06 -8.07 -70.59
CA VAL A 295 -15.79 -7.59 -71.77
C VAL A 295 -15.52 -8.51 -72.96
N GLU A 296 -16.51 -9.27 -73.39
CA GLU A 296 -16.48 -10.02 -74.65
C GLU A 296 -16.97 -9.15 -75.80
N LEU A 297 -16.06 -8.75 -76.68
CA LEU A 297 -16.37 -8.03 -77.93
C LEU A 297 -16.52 -9.03 -79.08
N SER A 298 -17.47 -8.78 -79.99
CA SER A 298 -17.58 -9.57 -81.22
C SER A 298 -16.39 -9.31 -82.15
N ASP A 299 -16.07 -10.24 -83.04
CA ASP A 299 -14.91 -10.07 -83.94
C ASP A 299 -15.04 -8.82 -84.82
N ARG A 300 -16.27 -8.47 -85.23
CA ARG A 300 -16.54 -7.22 -85.95
C ARG A 300 -16.29 -5.97 -85.10
N GLN A 301 -16.58 -6.02 -83.80
CA GLN A 301 -16.29 -4.91 -82.88
C GLN A 301 -14.79 -4.78 -82.61
N LYS A 302 -14.05 -5.90 -82.53
CA LYS A 302 -12.58 -5.90 -82.41
C LYS A 302 -11.93 -5.28 -83.65
N GLU A 303 -12.43 -5.61 -84.83
CA GLU A 303 -11.98 -5.02 -86.10
C GLU A 303 -12.22 -3.51 -86.14
N VAL A 304 -13.42 -3.05 -85.76
CA VAL A 304 -13.74 -1.61 -85.62
C VAL A 304 -12.77 -0.92 -84.65
N LEU A 305 -12.44 -1.54 -83.51
CA LEU A 305 -11.44 -1.01 -82.58
C LEU A 305 -10.03 -1.01 -83.17
N GLY A 306 -9.65 -2.00 -83.98
CA GLY A 306 -8.36 -2.06 -84.68
C GLY A 306 -8.18 -0.91 -85.66
N TYR A 307 -9.20 -0.63 -86.49
CA TYR A 307 -9.21 0.53 -87.38
C TYR A 307 -9.20 1.86 -86.62
N LEU A 308 -9.87 1.94 -85.46
CA LEU A 308 -9.80 3.13 -84.59
C LEU A 308 -8.43 3.29 -83.94
N ALA A 309 -7.76 2.21 -83.54
CA ALA A 309 -6.41 2.29 -83.00
C ALA A 309 -5.41 2.79 -84.05
N HIS A 310 -5.57 2.35 -85.31
CA HIS A 310 -4.69 2.72 -86.42
C HIS A 310 -4.96 4.14 -86.92
N TYR A 311 -6.20 4.45 -87.32
CA TYR A 311 -6.56 5.71 -88.00
C TYR A 311 -7.25 6.75 -87.11
N GLY A 312 -7.65 6.42 -85.88
CA GLY A 312 -8.54 7.25 -85.07
C GLY A 312 -8.03 8.65 -84.73
N LYS A 313 -6.71 8.86 -84.75
CA LYS A 313 -6.09 10.18 -84.52
C LYS A 313 -6.06 11.05 -85.78
N ASP A 314 -5.94 10.44 -86.95
CA ASP A 314 -5.63 11.12 -88.21
C ASP A 314 -6.84 11.22 -89.14
N LYS A 315 -7.82 10.31 -88.98
CA LYS A 315 -9.03 10.23 -89.81
C LYS A 315 -10.30 10.44 -88.99
N SER A 316 -11.30 11.07 -89.59
CA SER A 316 -12.68 11.17 -89.10
C SER A 316 -13.39 9.81 -89.17
N TYR A 317 -14.48 9.62 -88.42
CA TYR A 317 -15.26 8.37 -88.50
C TYR A 317 -15.78 8.11 -89.93
N THR A 318 -16.09 9.15 -90.67
CA THR A 318 -16.47 9.08 -92.08
C THR A 318 -15.38 8.46 -92.95
N GLU A 319 -14.14 8.90 -92.78
CA GLU A 319 -12.99 8.38 -93.53
C GLU A 319 -12.62 6.96 -93.06
N ILE A 320 -12.72 6.67 -91.77
CA ILE A 320 -12.49 5.31 -91.25
C ILE A 320 -13.53 4.33 -91.79
N ALA A 321 -14.79 4.75 -91.94
CA ALA A 321 -15.83 3.90 -92.54
C ALA A 321 -15.51 3.57 -94.00
N GLN A 322 -14.92 4.50 -94.75
CA GLN A 322 -14.47 4.28 -96.13
C GLN A 322 -13.32 3.28 -96.20
N GLU A 323 -12.33 3.41 -95.31
CA GLU A 323 -11.19 2.46 -95.19
C GLU A 323 -11.66 1.05 -94.80
N MET A 324 -12.73 0.95 -93.99
CA MET A 324 -13.35 -0.31 -93.60
C MET A 324 -14.34 -0.86 -94.64
N HIS A 325 -14.54 -0.16 -95.77
CA HIS A 325 -15.54 -0.46 -96.79
C HIS A 325 -16.96 -0.69 -96.24
N ILE A 326 -17.37 0.11 -95.24
CA ILE A 326 -18.73 0.10 -94.68
C ILE A 326 -19.40 1.45 -94.75
N SER A 327 -20.72 1.46 -94.57
CA SER A 327 -21.46 2.71 -94.42
C SER A 327 -21.05 3.42 -93.13
N THR A 328 -21.09 4.75 -93.17
CA THR A 328 -20.85 5.63 -92.01
C THR A 328 -21.78 5.29 -90.84
N ASP A 329 -23.04 4.98 -91.16
CA ASP A 329 -24.05 4.60 -90.16
C ASP A 329 -23.75 3.22 -89.55
N GLY A 330 -23.22 2.29 -90.35
CA GLY A 330 -22.76 0.99 -89.89
C GLY A 330 -21.61 1.11 -88.89
N LEU A 331 -20.61 1.95 -89.20
CA LEU A 331 -19.51 2.23 -88.28
C LEU A 331 -20.02 2.89 -86.98
N GLN A 332 -20.88 3.90 -87.09
CA GLN A 332 -21.42 4.59 -85.92
C GLN A 332 -22.24 3.65 -85.02
N THR A 333 -22.99 2.72 -85.61
CA THR A 333 -23.75 1.71 -84.87
C THR A 333 -22.82 0.80 -84.06
N HIS A 334 -21.74 0.30 -84.66
CA HIS A 334 -20.75 -0.49 -83.94
C HIS A 334 -20.04 0.32 -82.86
N ILE A 335 -19.65 1.57 -83.14
CA ILE A 335 -19.05 2.46 -82.15
C ILE A 335 -19.99 2.69 -80.96
N HIS A 336 -21.29 2.89 -81.21
CA HIS A 336 -22.27 3.07 -80.14
C HIS A 336 -22.42 1.79 -79.28
N GLN A 337 -22.48 0.63 -79.91
CA GLN A 337 -22.52 -0.66 -79.21
C GLN A 337 -21.27 -0.90 -78.37
N ILE A 338 -20.08 -0.62 -78.91
CA ILE A 338 -18.81 -0.74 -78.20
C ILE A 338 -18.76 0.25 -77.02
N LYS A 339 -19.16 1.50 -77.21
CA LYS A 339 -19.24 2.49 -76.11
C LYS A 339 -20.18 2.02 -75.00
N LYS A 340 -21.32 1.43 -75.35
CA LYS A 340 -22.27 0.88 -74.39
C LYS A 340 -21.68 -0.30 -73.61
N ILE A 341 -20.98 -1.21 -74.29
CA ILE A 341 -20.32 -2.37 -73.66
C ILE A 341 -19.17 -1.93 -72.73
N LEU A 342 -18.43 -0.89 -73.12
CA LEU A 342 -17.30 -0.34 -72.36
C LEU A 342 -17.72 0.75 -71.35
N ASN A 343 -19.01 1.05 -71.22
CA ASN A 343 -19.56 2.15 -70.41
C ASN A 343 -18.89 3.52 -70.66
N ILE A 344 -18.51 3.80 -71.91
CA ILE A 344 -17.91 5.08 -72.34
C ILE A 344 -19.02 6.08 -72.71
N SER A 345 -19.01 7.25 -72.07
CA SER A 345 -19.98 8.34 -72.33
C SER A 345 -19.33 9.73 -72.33
N GLY A 346 -19.94 10.70 -73.01
CA GLY A 346 -19.47 12.09 -73.08
C GLY A 346 -18.71 12.49 -74.36
N ALA A 347 -18.29 13.76 -74.41
CA ALA A 347 -17.73 14.40 -75.60
C ALA A 347 -16.34 13.85 -76.02
N GLY A 348 -15.56 13.29 -75.08
CA GLY A 348 -14.24 12.67 -75.34
C GLY A 348 -14.29 11.18 -75.67
N GLY A 349 -15.46 10.66 -76.08
CA GLY A 349 -15.66 9.24 -76.27
C GLY A 349 -14.89 8.63 -77.46
N LYS A 350 -14.31 9.42 -78.36
CA LYS A 350 -13.46 8.91 -79.46
C LYS A 350 -12.06 8.60 -78.95
N GLU A 351 -11.48 9.51 -78.18
CA GLU A 351 -10.13 9.41 -77.62
C GLU A 351 -10.04 8.23 -76.64
N GLN A 352 -11.05 8.05 -75.80
CA GLN A 352 -11.13 6.92 -74.86
C GLN A 352 -11.21 5.57 -75.57
N LEU A 353 -11.92 5.48 -76.71
CA LEU A 353 -11.95 4.26 -77.52
C LEU A 353 -10.61 3.96 -78.17
N ILE A 354 -9.89 4.99 -78.66
CA ILE A 354 -8.58 4.84 -79.27
C ILE A 354 -7.55 4.37 -78.23
N GLU A 355 -7.57 4.97 -77.04
CA GLU A 355 -6.70 4.57 -75.93
C GLU A 355 -7.00 3.15 -75.47
N PHE A 356 -8.29 2.83 -75.26
CA PHE A 356 -8.71 1.47 -74.93
C PHE A 356 -8.25 0.46 -75.99
N ALA A 357 -8.41 0.79 -77.27
CA ALA A 357 -8.03 -0.06 -78.38
C ALA A 357 -6.51 -0.34 -78.43
N LYS A 358 -5.68 0.67 -78.16
CA LYS A 358 -4.22 0.55 -78.12
C LYS A 358 -3.73 -0.21 -76.90
N THR A 359 -4.28 0.07 -75.72
CA THR A 359 -3.84 -0.57 -74.45
C THR A 359 -4.18 -2.06 -74.42
N HIS A 360 -5.23 -2.50 -75.14
CA HIS A 360 -5.63 -3.91 -75.24
C HIS A 360 -5.22 -4.59 -76.56
N ASP A 361 -4.28 -3.96 -77.29
CA ASP A 361 -3.66 -4.51 -78.50
C ASP A 361 -4.64 -4.95 -79.59
N PHE A 362 -5.70 -4.17 -79.83
CA PHE A 362 -6.65 -4.43 -80.90
C PHE A 362 -6.11 -4.10 -82.30
N LEU A 363 -4.91 -3.52 -82.40
CA LEU A 363 -4.20 -3.28 -83.67
C LEU A 363 -4.01 -4.56 -84.48
N GLN A 364 -3.88 -5.72 -83.83
CA GLN A 364 -3.77 -7.02 -84.51
C GLN A 364 -5.00 -7.39 -85.36
N TYR A 365 -6.15 -6.76 -85.11
CA TYR A 365 -7.39 -6.98 -85.88
C TYR A 365 -7.55 -5.98 -87.03
N PHE A 366 -6.57 -5.11 -87.26
CA PHE A 366 -6.51 -4.28 -88.45
C PHE A 366 -6.02 -5.12 -89.64
N GLN A 367 -6.79 -5.13 -90.72
CA GLN A 367 -6.39 -5.76 -91.97
C GLN A 367 -6.08 -4.64 -92.97
N SER A 368 -4.82 -4.49 -93.38
CA SER A 368 -4.45 -3.59 -94.47
C SER A 368 -4.99 -4.17 -95.78
N GLY A 369 -5.79 -3.42 -96.52
CA GLY A 369 -6.36 -3.82 -97.82
C GLY A 369 -5.34 -3.99 -98.97
N GLU A 370 -4.09 -4.35 -98.68
CA GLU A 370 -3.12 -4.84 -99.66
C GLU A 370 -3.14 -6.38 -99.63
N ASP A 371 -4.19 -6.96 -100.22
CA ASP A 371 -4.22 -8.28 -100.86
C ASP A 371 -5.67 -8.54 -101.35
N ALA A 372 -6.04 -7.85 -102.44
CA ALA A 372 -7.19 -8.15 -103.29
C ALA A 372 -6.78 -8.07 -104.76
#